data_AF-A0A6P2IWJ4-F1
#
_entry.id   AF-A0A6P2IWJ4-F1
#
_cell.length_a   1.000
_cell.length_b   1.000
_cell.length_c   1.000
_cell.angle_alpha   90.00
_cell.angle_beta   90.00
_cell.angle_gamma   90.00
#
_symmetry.space_group_name_H-M   'P 1'
#
loop_
_entity.id
_entity.type
_entity.pdbx_description
1 polymer ?
#
loop_
_entity_poly.entity_id
_entity_poly.type
_entity_poly.pdbx_seq_one_letter_code
_entity_poly.pdbx_strand_id
1 'polypeptide(L)'
;MRIGAALRALLPGRARHEADAIAAGDAPAAWGVYAQRIAQWLQATLDGDDAAVCRLRAGIEHWAGKRADAGDDGPVLPVRAWLDRYGHVTRVDSDSAGQPALDAALHAALVGRAVGAAPPRGMAQPLVLRMTLTDAR
;
A
#
# COMPACT_ATOMS: atom_id res chain seq x y z
N MET A 1 4.47 -13.89 12.94
CA MET A 1 3.62 -12.82 12.37
C MET A 1 3.83 -12.76 10.86
N ARG A 2 2.75 -12.65 10.07
CA ARG A 2 2.84 -12.41 8.62
C ARG A 2 2.21 -11.05 8.32
N ILE A 3 2.87 -10.25 7.48
CA ILE A 3 2.24 -9.04 6.93
C ILE A 3 1.47 -9.51 5.70
N GLY A 4 0.16 -9.26 5.70
CA GLY A 4 -0.72 -9.54 4.58
C GLY A 4 -1.08 -8.24 3.86
N ALA A 5 -0.85 -8.19 2.56
CA ALA A 5 -1.42 -7.16 1.69
C ALA A 5 -2.82 -7.61 1.23
N ALA A 6 -3.85 -6.85 1.61
CA ALA A 6 -5.22 -7.10 1.16
C ALA A 6 -5.80 -5.84 0.55
N LEU A 7 -6.29 -5.93 -0.69
CA LEU A 7 -7.03 -4.85 -1.31
C LEU A 7 -8.50 -4.94 -0.85
N ARG A 8 -8.87 -4.24 0.24
CA ARG A 8 -10.28 -3.93 0.51
C ARG A 8 -10.64 -2.63 -0.19
N ALA A 9 -11.54 -2.69 -1.17
CA ALA A 9 -12.22 -1.51 -1.69
C ALA A 9 -12.99 -0.85 -0.53
N LEU A 10 -12.43 0.24 0.01
CA LEU A 10 -13.13 1.08 0.97
C LEU A 10 -13.21 2.48 0.37
N LEU A 11 -14.43 2.83 -0.04
CA LEU A 11 -14.83 4.17 -0.43
C LEU A 11 -14.48 5.15 0.71
N PRO A 12 -13.70 6.21 0.48
CA PRO A 12 -13.60 7.28 1.46
C PRO A 12 -14.96 7.98 1.56
N GLY A 13 -15.52 7.98 2.78
CA GLY A 13 -16.55 8.94 3.16
C GLY A 13 -15.98 10.36 3.00
N ARG A 14 -16.55 11.09 2.05
CA ARG A 14 -16.55 12.55 1.86
C ARG A 14 -15.52 13.36 2.68
N ALA A 15 -14.40 13.66 2.04
CA ALA A 15 -13.73 14.94 2.21
C ALA A 15 -13.50 15.54 0.83
N ARG A 16 -14.10 16.70 0.60
CA ARG A 16 -14.20 17.40 -0.68
C ARG A 16 -12.81 17.92 -1.09
N HIS A 17 -12.19 17.25 -2.04
CA HIS A 17 -11.28 17.87 -3.01
C HIS A 17 -11.54 17.19 -4.36
N GLU A 18 -12.30 17.89 -5.19
CA GLU A 18 -12.76 17.43 -6.51
C GLU A 18 -11.61 17.49 -7.52
N ALA A 19 -10.99 16.33 -7.74
CA ALA A 19 -10.45 15.94 -9.03
C ALA A 19 -10.93 14.50 -9.27
N ASP A 20 -12.03 14.37 -10.01
CA ASP A 20 -12.57 13.14 -10.62
C ASP A 20 -12.24 11.82 -9.88
N ALA A 21 -12.81 11.65 -8.68
CA ALA A 21 -12.89 10.32 -8.08
C ALA A 21 -13.96 9.53 -8.84
N ILE A 22 -13.55 8.76 -9.86
CA ILE A 22 -14.45 7.79 -10.52
C ILE A 22 -15.04 6.91 -9.43
N ALA A 23 -16.38 6.92 -9.33
CA ALA A 23 -17.10 6.08 -8.38
C ALA A 23 -16.69 4.61 -8.61
N ALA A 24 -16.37 3.88 -7.53
CA ALA A 24 -15.76 2.55 -7.60
C ALA A 24 -16.56 1.49 -8.40
N GLY A 25 -17.84 1.76 -8.73
CA GLY A 25 -18.69 0.93 -9.59
C GLY A 25 -18.51 1.13 -11.10
N ASP A 26 -17.86 2.23 -11.52
CA ASP A 26 -17.60 2.55 -12.94
C ASP A 26 -16.13 2.29 -13.35
N ALA A 27 -15.30 1.84 -12.41
CA ALA A 27 -13.92 1.51 -12.71
C ALA A 27 -13.85 0.31 -13.67
N PRO A 28 -13.11 0.42 -14.80
CA PRO A 28 -12.91 -0.70 -15.70
C PRO A 28 -12.40 -1.95 -14.97
N ALA A 29 -12.91 -3.14 -15.31
CA ALA A 29 -12.49 -4.40 -14.69
C ALA A 29 -10.95 -4.62 -14.71
N ALA A 30 -10.29 -4.10 -15.76
CA ALA A 30 -8.83 -4.11 -15.88
C ALA A 30 -8.11 -3.43 -14.70
N TRP A 31 -8.72 -2.43 -14.06
CA TRP A 31 -8.16 -1.73 -12.90
C TRP A 31 -8.18 -2.62 -11.66
N GLY A 32 -9.27 -3.37 -11.44
CA GLY A 32 -9.35 -4.34 -10.36
C GLY A 32 -8.33 -5.47 -10.51
N VAL A 33 -8.18 -6.00 -11.73
CA VAL A 33 -7.15 -7.01 -12.07
C VAL A 33 -5.75 -6.47 -11.80
N TYR A 34 -5.47 -5.22 -12.21
CA TYR A 34 -4.18 -4.60 -11.97
C TYR A 34 -3.93 -4.36 -10.47
N ALA A 35 -4.92 -3.86 -9.73
CA ALA A 35 -4.78 -3.65 -8.29
C ALA A 35 -4.50 -4.96 -7.53
N GLN A 36 -5.14 -6.06 -7.92
CA GLN A 36 -4.87 -7.39 -7.36
C GLN A 36 -3.43 -7.85 -7.66
N ARG A 37 -2.92 -7.60 -8.87
CA ARG A 37 -1.52 -7.85 -9.23
C ARG A 37 -0.57 -7.05 -8.33
N ILE A 38 -0.84 -5.77 -8.09
CA ILE A 38 0.00 -4.95 -7.21
C ILE A 38 -0.02 -5.47 -5.77
N ALA A 39 -1.16 -5.93 -5.26
CA ALA A 39 -1.24 -6.55 -3.95
C ALA A 39 -0.37 -7.82 -3.85
N GLN A 40 -0.41 -8.69 -4.87
CA GLN A 40 0.46 -9.88 -4.94
C GLN A 40 1.94 -9.52 -5.03
N TRP A 41 2.29 -8.53 -5.86
CA TRP A 41 3.66 -8.03 -5.98
C TRP A 41 4.18 -7.46 -4.66
N LEU A 42 3.35 -6.69 -3.96
CA LEU A 42 3.70 -6.12 -2.66
C LEU A 42 3.94 -7.23 -1.63
N GLN A 43 3.07 -8.25 -1.60
CA GLN A 43 3.24 -9.39 -0.72
C GLN A 43 4.56 -10.12 -1.00
N ALA A 44 4.84 -10.46 -2.26
CA ALA A 44 6.10 -11.09 -2.67
C ALA A 44 7.33 -10.22 -2.35
N THR A 45 7.19 -8.89 -2.44
CA THR A 45 8.23 -7.94 -2.04
C THR A 45 8.47 -7.99 -0.55
N LEU A 46 7.41 -8.01 0.27
CA LEU A 46 7.51 -8.06 1.74
C LEU A 46 8.02 -9.41 2.26
N ASP A 47 7.77 -10.50 1.52
CA ASP A 47 8.31 -11.83 1.80
C ASP A 47 9.82 -11.95 1.45
N GLY A 48 10.40 -10.94 0.79
CA GLY A 48 11.84 -10.88 0.52
C GLY A 48 12.68 -10.51 1.75
N ASP A 49 13.99 -10.79 1.65
CA ASP A 49 14.94 -10.63 2.76
C ASP A 49 15.98 -9.52 2.56
N ASP A 50 15.78 -8.62 1.60
CA ASP A 50 16.68 -7.48 1.45
C ASP A 50 16.55 -6.51 2.64
N ALA A 51 17.65 -5.83 2.96
CA ALA A 51 17.74 -5.01 4.16
C ALA A 51 16.71 -3.87 4.21
N ALA A 52 16.22 -3.36 3.07
CA ALA A 52 15.20 -2.32 3.05
C ALA A 52 13.82 -2.91 3.38
N VAL A 53 13.49 -4.08 2.84
CA VAL A 53 12.27 -4.81 3.18
C VAL A 53 12.26 -5.24 4.64
N CYS A 54 13.35 -5.77 5.17
CA CYS A 54 13.45 -6.12 6.59
C CYS A 54 13.19 -4.91 7.51
N ARG A 55 13.75 -3.74 7.17
CA ARG A 55 13.48 -2.48 7.89
C ARG A 55 12.03 -2.04 7.79
N LEU A 56 11.40 -2.20 6.62
CA LEU A 56 9.98 -1.91 6.44
C LEU A 56 9.12 -2.83 7.31
N ARG A 57 9.37 -4.14 7.31
CA ARG A 57 8.62 -5.11 8.13
C ARG A 57 8.69 -4.75 9.62
N ALA A 58 9.89 -4.52 10.13
CA ALA A 58 10.09 -4.09 11.52
C ALA A 58 9.39 -2.75 11.84
N GLY A 59 9.40 -1.80 10.89
CA GLY A 59 8.70 -0.53 11.04
C GLY A 59 7.18 -0.69 11.13
N ILE A 60 6.59 -1.56 10.29
CA ILE A 60 5.14 -1.85 10.30
C ILE A 60 4.76 -2.55 11.61
N GLU A 61 5.55 -3.53 12.07
CA GLU A 61 5.35 -4.20 13.35
C GLU A 61 5.39 -3.21 14.53
N HIS A 62 6.39 -2.34 14.58
CA HIS A 62 6.49 -1.32 15.63
C HIS A 62 5.32 -0.32 15.58
N TRP A 63 4.88 0.08 14.39
CA TRP A 63 3.72 0.95 14.22
C TRP A 63 2.43 0.26 14.67
N ALA A 64 2.24 -1.01 14.31
CA ALA A 64 1.07 -1.78 14.70
C ALA A 64 1.02 -2.00 16.22
N GLY A 65 2.16 -2.30 16.86
CA GLY A 65 2.27 -2.39 18.31
C GLY A 65 1.81 -1.11 19.01
N LYS A 66 2.31 0.06 18.58
CA LYS A 66 1.88 1.35 19.14
C LYS A 66 0.39 1.64 18.93
N ARG A 67 -0.19 1.18 17.81
CA ARG A 67 -1.63 1.35 17.53
C ARG A 67 -2.46 0.44 18.42
N ALA A 68 -2.03 -0.81 18.63
CA ALA A 68 -2.66 -1.74 19.55
C ALA A 68 -2.59 -1.25 21.00
N ASP A 69 -1.44 -0.73 21.45
CA ASP A 69 -1.28 -0.12 22.77
C ASP A 69 -2.20 1.10 22.98
N ALA A 70 -2.51 1.82 21.89
CA ALA A 70 -3.48 2.92 21.88
C ALA A 70 -4.94 2.45 21.76
N GLY A 71 -5.20 1.14 21.75
CA GLY A 71 -6.54 0.54 21.71
C GLY A 71 -7.13 0.33 20.32
N ASP A 72 -6.33 0.39 19.24
CA ASP A 72 -6.81 0.06 17.89
C ASP A 72 -6.68 -1.44 17.60
N ASP A 73 -7.83 -2.11 17.46
CA ASP A 73 -7.90 -3.53 17.10
C ASP A 73 -7.74 -3.72 15.58
N GLY A 74 -6.60 -4.28 15.18
CA GLY A 74 -6.31 -4.62 13.79
C GLY A 74 -5.91 -3.43 12.92
N PRO A 75 -4.81 -2.74 13.26
CA PRO A 75 -4.41 -1.52 12.57
C PRO A 75 -4.09 -1.79 11.09
N VAL A 76 -4.71 -1.02 10.20
CA VAL A 76 -4.48 -1.08 8.75
C VAL A 76 -3.68 0.13 8.30
N LEU A 77 -2.53 -0.09 7.67
CA LEU A 77 -1.68 0.98 7.15
C LEU A 77 -2.05 1.24 5.69
N PRO A 78 -2.68 2.39 5.36
CA PRO A 78 -2.89 2.77 3.97
C PRO A 78 -1.59 3.29 3.36
N VAL A 79 -1.20 2.70 2.24
CA VAL A 79 -0.04 3.10 1.43
C VAL A 79 -0.54 3.57 0.08
N ARG A 80 -0.28 4.83 -0.25
CA ARG A 80 -0.50 5.43 -1.56
C ARG A 80 0.74 5.19 -2.42
N ALA A 81 0.58 4.61 -3.59
CA ALA A 81 1.66 4.37 -4.54
C ALA A 81 1.36 5.02 -5.88
N TRP A 82 2.37 5.68 -6.45
CA TRP A 82 2.36 6.20 -7.81
C TRP A 82 3.30 5.38 -8.66
N LEU A 83 2.88 5.11 -9.89
CA LEU A 83 3.63 4.32 -10.85
C LEU A 83 3.80 5.09 -12.15
N ASP A 84 4.96 4.98 -12.77
CA ASP A 84 5.16 5.48 -14.13
C ASP A 84 4.42 4.63 -15.17
N ARG A 85 4.48 5.07 -16.42
CA ARG A 85 3.87 4.37 -17.57
C ARG A 85 4.46 2.98 -17.85
N TYR A 86 5.56 2.61 -17.21
CA TYR A 86 6.23 1.31 -17.34
C TYR A 86 5.98 0.39 -16.14
N GLY A 87 5.31 0.89 -15.09
CA GLY A 87 5.06 0.14 -13.87
C GLY A 87 6.18 0.22 -12.83
N HIS A 88 7.05 1.21 -12.89
CA HIS A 88 7.98 1.49 -11.78
C HIS A 88 7.30 2.34 -10.73
N VAL A 89 7.46 1.98 -9.46
CA VAL A 89 7.00 2.81 -8.35
C VAL A 89 7.85 4.07 -8.30
N THR A 90 7.25 5.23 -8.50
CA THR A 90 7.94 6.53 -8.51
C THR A 90 7.81 7.28 -7.20
N ARG A 91 6.75 7.00 -6.45
CA ARG A 91 6.48 7.62 -5.16
C ARG A 91 5.64 6.67 -4.31
N VAL A 92 5.90 6.71 -3.02
CA VAL A 92 5.04 6.14 -1.99
C VAL A 92 4.80 7.16 -0.90
N ASP A 93 3.64 7.04 -0.26
CA ASP A 93 3.23 7.86 0.86
C ASP A 93 2.35 7.00 1.76
N SER A 94 2.44 7.18 3.08
CA SER A 94 1.63 6.44 4.03
C SER A 94 1.06 7.35 5.09
N ASP A 95 -0.15 7.03 5.54
CA ASP A 95 -0.72 7.68 6.71
C ASP A 95 -0.23 6.99 7.98
N SER A 96 1.09 7.02 8.20
CA SER A 96 1.78 6.36 9.31
C SER A 96 1.57 7.05 10.67
N ALA A 97 0.67 8.04 10.72
CA ALA A 97 0.40 8.88 11.90
C ALA A 97 1.68 9.56 12.46
N GLY A 98 2.56 10.03 11.57
CA GLY A 98 3.75 10.79 11.96
C GLY A 98 4.96 9.93 12.34
N GLN A 99 5.13 8.74 11.74
CA GLN A 99 6.33 7.91 11.93
C GLN A 99 7.30 8.04 10.74
N PRO A 100 8.20 9.03 10.75
CA PRO A 100 9.09 9.30 9.61
C PRO A 100 10.03 8.12 9.29
N ALA A 101 10.38 7.31 10.28
CA ALA A 101 11.18 6.11 10.08
C ALA A 101 10.44 5.04 9.25
N LEU A 102 9.13 4.91 9.44
CA LEU A 102 8.30 4.00 8.64
C LEU A 102 8.18 4.50 7.20
N ASP A 103 7.93 5.79 7.02
CA ASP A 103 7.84 6.40 5.68
C ASP A 103 9.17 6.27 4.91
N ALA A 104 10.31 6.49 5.59
CA ALA A 104 11.63 6.31 5.00
C ALA A 104 11.92 4.85 4.63
N ALA A 105 11.53 3.89 5.48
CA ALA A 105 11.66 2.46 5.19
C ALA A 105 10.78 2.05 4.00
N LEU A 106 9.56 2.56 3.92
CA LEU A 106 8.63 2.35 2.81
C LEU A 106 9.22 2.86 1.49
N HIS A 107 9.74 4.09 1.51
CA HIS A 107 10.38 4.69 0.33
C HIS A 107 11.59 3.86 -0.13
N ALA A 108 12.47 3.48 0.80
CA ALA A 108 13.66 2.69 0.50
C ALA A 108 13.33 1.29 -0.02
N ALA A 109 12.24 0.68 0.45
CA ALA A 109 11.84 -0.66 0.03
C ALA A 109 11.14 -0.67 -1.33
N LEU A 110 10.34 0.35 -1.65
CA LEU A 110 9.40 0.28 -2.79
C LEU A 110 9.78 1.16 -3.99
N VAL A 111 10.32 2.36 -3.76
CA VAL A 111 10.58 3.31 -4.86
C VAL A 111 11.69 2.78 -5.78
N GLY A 112 11.47 2.89 -7.09
CA GLY A 112 12.35 2.37 -8.14
C GLY A 112 12.11 0.90 -8.51
N ARG A 113 11.35 0.14 -7.71
CA ARG A 113 11.02 -1.25 -8.07
C ARG A 113 10.00 -1.30 -9.21
N ALA A 114 10.23 -2.24 -10.12
CA ALA A 114 9.28 -2.58 -11.17
C ALA A 114 8.23 -3.57 -10.66
N VAL A 115 6.95 -3.29 -10.92
CA VAL A 115 5.84 -4.20 -10.61
C VAL A 115 5.56 -5.21 -11.72
N GLY A 116 6.34 -5.14 -12.81
CA GLY A 116 6.30 -6.07 -13.95
C GLY A 116 5.12 -5.87 -14.91
N ALA A 117 4.32 -4.81 -14.74
CA ALA A 117 3.25 -4.43 -15.65
C ALA A 117 2.98 -2.92 -15.58
N ALA A 118 2.67 -2.29 -16.71
CA ALA A 118 2.24 -0.91 -16.74
C ALA A 118 0.81 -0.74 -16.21
N PRO A 119 0.48 0.40 -15.57
CA PRO A 119 -0.90 0.72 -15.21
C PRO A 119 -1.81 0.72 -16.46
N PRO A 120 -3.03 0.16 -16.38
CA PRO A 120 -4.03 0.28 -17.44
C PRO A 120 -4.26 1.74 -17.83
N ARG A 121 -4.57 1.96 -19.11
CA ARG A 121 -4.85 3.31 -19.63
C ARG A 121 -5.96 3.98 -18.82
N GLY A 122 -5.71 5.23 -18.43
CA GLY A 122 -6.66 6.04 -17.66
C GLY A 122 -6.78 5.67 -16.19
N MET A 123 -6.02 4.70 -15.68
CA MET A 123 -6.09 4.30 -14.27
C MET A 123 -5.73 5.47 -13.35
N ALA A 124 -6.66 5.80 -12.46
CA ALA A 124 -6.47 6.82 -11.45
C ALA A 124 -5.32 6.46 -10.51
N GLN A 125 -4.54 7.47 -10.13
CA GLN A 125 -3.45 7.36 -9.17
C GLN A 125 -3.62 8.42 -8.07
N PRO A 126 -3.15 8.17 -6.85
CA PRO A 126 -2.40 6.99 -6.38
C PRO A 126 -3.26 5.72 -6.27
N LEU A 127 -2.60 4.56 -6.39
CA LEU A 127 -3.19 3.31 -5.93
C LEU A 127 -3.09 3.26 -4.40
N VAL A 128 -4.20 2.95 -3.74
CA VAL A 128 -4.23 2.78 -2.27
C VAL A 128 -4.15 1.30 -1.93
N LEU A 129 -3.01 0.90 -1.39
CA LEU A 129 -2.73 -0.44 -0.88
C LEU A 129 -2.99 -0.46 0.62
N ARG A 130 -3.60 -1.53 1.14
CA ARG A 130 -3.84 -1.66 2.57
C ARG A 130 -2.99 -2.81 3.11
N MET A 131 -2.05 -2.46 3.98
CA MET A 131 -1.21 -3.42 4.67
C MET A 131 -1.86 -3.76 6.02
N THR A 132 -2.00 -5.05 6.28
CA THR A 132 -2.55 -5.58 7.52
C THR A 132 -1.54 -6.53 8.13
N LEU A 133 -1.33 -6.49 9.44
CA LEU A 133 -0.68 -7.60 10.11
C LEU A 133 -1.72 -8.70 10.32
N THR A 134 -1.43 -9.87 9.76
CA THR A 134 -2.15 -11.09 10.11
C THR A 134 -1.32 -11.83 11.14
N ASP A 135 -1.90 -12.00 12.32
CA ASP A 135 -1.33 -12.91 13.29
C ASP A 135 -1.41 -14.32 12.69
N ALA A 136 -0.25 -14.95 12.50
CA ALA A 136 -0.21 -16.35 12.14
C ALA A 136 -0.42 -17.10 13.46
N ARG A 137 -1.69 -17.35 13.78
CA ARG A 137 -2.10 -18.14 14.93
C ARG A 137 -1.60 -19.58 14.81
#